data_AF-A0A1I7GXG5-F1
#
_entry.id   AF-A0A1I7GXG5-F1
#
_cell.length_a   1.000
_cell.length_b   1.000
_cell.length_c   1.000
_cell.angle_alpha   90.00
_cell.angle_beta   90.00
_cell.angle_gamma   90.00
#
_symmetry.space_group_name_H-M   'P 1'
#
loop_
_entity.id
_entity.type
_entity.pdbx_description
1 polymer ?
#
loop_
_entity_poly.entity_id
_entity_poly.type
_entity_poly.pdbx_seq_one_letter_code
_entity_poly.pdbx_strand_id
1 'polypeptide(L)'
;MRQTCTLLAILILLTPITHAADHSDARITRIIKQNDEQNSNAHEAVERYFEDELMKKHEMVAKYYEDEARKSQEKVKELEMMLAHYEEKSYLYGKKAQDLQAHTEALVRKYKEAAKADTREAASHRQIALTLKEKNHPASKTQKLSIVESYGSTVLSK
;
A
#
# COMPACT_ATOMS: atom_id res chain seq x y z
N MET A 1 -45.41 80.66 43.86
CA MET A 1 -44.80 81.72 43.03
C MET A 1 -43.88 81.02 42.04
N ARG A 2 -44.26 80.99 40.75
CA ARG A 2 -43.50 81.53 39.60
C ARG A 2 -42.08 80.93 39.51
N GLN A 3 -41.64 80.22 38.47
CA GLN A 3 -41.86 80.37 37.04
C GLN A 3 -41.31 79.15 36.28
N THR A 4 -41.89 78.88 35.12
CA THR A 4 -41.58 77.86 34.10
C THR A 4 -40.44 78.29 33.16
N CYS A 5 -40.08 77.36 32.25
CA CYS A 5 -39.42 77.54 30.93
C CYS A 5 -37.90 77.23 30.91
N THR A 6 -37.31 76.52 29.94
CA THR A 6 -37.74 75.87 28.69
C THR A 6 -36.53 75.16 28.07
N LEU A 7 -36.76 74.08 27.30
CA LEU A 7 -36.04 73.67 26.07
C LEU A 7 -34.54 73.30 26.14
N LEU A 8 -34.19 72.03 25.89
CA LEU A 8 -33.58 71.63 24.60
C LEU A 8 -33.46 70.09 24.50
N ALA A 9 -33.95 69.56 23.39
CA ALA A 9 -33.78 68.17 22.97
C ALA A 9 -32.35 67.94 22.46
N ILE A 10 -31.66 66.89 22.95
CA ILE A 10 -30.67 66.13 22.17
C ILE A 10 -30.78 64.66 22.56
N LEU A 11 -31.36 63.87 21.66
CA LEU A 11 -31.45 62.42 21.70
C LEU A 11 -30.38 61.92 20.72
N ILE A 12 -29.21 61.51 21.23
CA ILE A 12 -28.19 60.79 20.44
C ILE A 12 -27.68 59.61 21.29
N LEU A 13 -28.40 58.50 21.13
CA LEU A 13 -27.90 57.11 21.06
C LEU A 13 -26.74 56.73 22.01
N LEU A 14 -27.07 56.25 23.21
CA LEU A 14 -26.27 55.18 23.82
C LEU A 14 -26.54 53.89 23.04
N THR A 15 -25.78 53.66 21.98
CA THR A 15 -25.51 52.30 21.53
C THR A 15 -24.37 51.75 22.38
N PRO A 16 -24.50 50.59 23.01
CA PRO A 16 -23.31 49.86 23.40
C PRO A 16 -22.59 49.55 22.08
N ILE A 17 -21.34 49.99 21.94
CA ILE A 17 -20.46 49.49 20.90
C ILE A 17 -20.22 48.03 21.26
N THR A 18 -21.11 47.16 20.80
CA THR A 18 -20.90 45.72 20.79
C THR A 18 -19.79 45.44 19.78
N HIS A 19 -18.64 45.04 20.32
CA HIS A 19 -17.81 43.98 19.75
C HIS A 19 -17.26 44.23 18.33
N ALA A 20 -16.12 44.92 18.24
CA ALA A 20 -15.27 44.93 17.06
C ALA A 20 -13.84 44.43 17.36
N ALA A 21 -13.69 43.49 18.30
CA ALA A 21 -12.39 42.92 18.69
C ALA A 21 -12.23 41.41 18.43
N ASP A 22 -13.20 40.76 17.77
CA ASP A 22 -13.24 39.27 17.68
C ASP A 22 -13.12 38.74 16.24
N HIS A 23 -13.36 39.58 15.23
CA HIS A 23 -13.25 39.14 13.83
C HIS A 23 -11.82 39.13 13.30
N SER A 24 -10.91 39.95 13.83
CA SER A 24 -9.50 39.95 13.45
C SER A 24 -8.78 38.72 13.95
N ASP A 25 -9.02 38.32 15.21
CA ASP A 25 -8.43 37.12 15.81
C ASP A 25 -8.96 35.87 15.08
N ALA A 26 -10.28 35.75 14.92
CA ALA A 26 -10.89 34.65 14.15
C ALA A 26 -10.45 34.58 12.67
N ARG A 27 -10.16 35.71 12.03
CA ARG A 27 -9.62 35.76 10.64
C ARG A 27 -8.15 35.35 10.59
N ILE A 28 -7.33 35.80 11.53
CA ILE A 28 -5.93 35.41 11.66
C ILE A 28 -5.84 33.91 11.96
N THR A 29 -6.63 33.40 12.91
CA THR A 29 -6.72 31.96 13.22
C THR A 29 -7.15 31.16 11.99
N ARG A 30 -8.13 31.63 11.21
CA ARG A 30 -8.56 30.94 9.98
C ARG A 30 -7.45 30.90 8.93
N ILE A 31 -6.71 32.00 8.74
CA ILE A 31 -5.59 32.06 7.79
C ILE A 31 -4.45 31.12 8.23
N ILE A 32 -4.08 31.14 9.51
CA ILE A 32 -3.06 30.23 10.06
C ILE A 32 -3.48 28.78 9.84
N LYS A 33 -4.72 28.44 10.20
CA LYS A 33 -5.27 27.09 9.99
C LYS A 33 -5.25 26.67 8.52
N GLN A 34 -5.67 27.55 7.60
CA GLN A 34 -5.65 27.26 6.16
C GLN A 34 -4.22 27.07 5.63
N ASN A 35 -3.26 27.87 6.09
CA ASN A 35 -1.86 27.75 5.71
C ASN A 35 -1.24 26.44 6.25
N ASP A 36 -1.56 26.06 7.50
CA ASP A 36 -1.12 24.81 8.10
C ASP A 36 -1.69 23.59 7.36
N GLU A 37 -2.98 23.63 7.00
CA GLU A 37 -3.63 22.60 6.18
C GLU A 37 -3.01 22.51 4.77
N GLN A 38 -2.74 23.65 4.12
CA GLN A 38 -2.07 23.69 2.81
C GLN A 38 -0.65 23.14 2.86
N ASN A 39 0.12 23.46 3.89
CA ASN A 39 1.49 22.98 4.06
C ASN A 39 1.51 21.47 4.38
N SER A 40 0.57 20.99 5.21
CA SER A 40 0.38 19.56 5.48
C SER A 40 0.00 18.78 4.22
N ASN A 41 -0.87 19.34 3.38
CA ASN A 41 -1.27 18.71 2.11
C ASN A 41 -0.09 18.63 1.13
N ALA A 42 0.74 19.68 1.04
CA ALA A 42 1.94 19.67 0.22
C ALA A 42 2.94 18.59 0.67
N HIS A 43 3.19 18.45 1.97
CA HIS A 43 4.03 17.38 2.52
C HIS A 43 3.46 16.00 2.22
N GLU A 44 2.15 15.81 2.44
CA GLU A 44 1.47 14.54 2.18
C GLU A 44 1.51 14.15 0.68
N ALA A 45 1.36 15.11 -0.22
CA ALA A 45 1.46 14.87 -1.66
C ALA A 45 2.87 14.40 -2.09
N VAL A 46 3.90 15.00 -1.49
CA VAL A 46 5.30 14.60 -1.72
C VAL A 46 5.57 13.21 -1.16
N GLU A 47 5.11 12.92 0.06
CA GLU A 47 5.25 11.57 0.66
C GLU A 47 4.58 10.50 -0.21
N ARG A 48 3.34 10.72 -0.65
CA ARG A 48 2.61 9.80 -1.54
C ARG A 48 3.36 9.52 -2.85
N TYR A 49 4.00 10.53 -3.44
CA TYR A 49 4.81 10.35 -4.65
C TYR A 49 5.98 9.38 -4.40
N PHE A 50 6.71 9.55 -3.30
CA PHE A 50 7.81 8.66 -2.95
C PHE A 50 7.32 7.23 -2.65
N GLU A 51 6.18 7.09 -1.98
CA GLU A 51 5.60 5.78 -1.68
C GLU A 51 5.08 5.04 -2.91
N ASP A 52 4.50 5.75 -3.89
CA ASP A 52 4.08 5.17 -5.16
C ASP A 52 5.27 4.66 -5.97
N GLU A 53 6.35 5.46 -6.03
CA GLU A 53 7.60 5.03 -6.68
C GLU A 53 8.26 3.85 -5.94
N LEU A 54 8.21 3.82 -4.61
CA LEU A 54 8.68 2.69 -3.81
C LEU A 54 7.84 1.43 -4.08
N MET A 55 6.51 1.57 -4.14
CA MET A 55 5.59 0.48 -4.47
C MET A 55 5.93 -0.15 -5.81
N LYS A 56 6.08 0.65 -6.88
CA LYS A 56 6.48 0.18 -8.22
C LYS A 56 7.82 -0.56 -8.20
N LYS A 57 8.79 -0.09 -7.41
CA LYS A 57 10.08 -0.77 -7.25
C LYS A 57 9.92 -2.15 -6.63
N HIS A 58 9.11 -2.29 -5.57
CA HIS A 58 8.82 -3.60 -4.99
C HIS A 58 8.08 -4.51 -5.97
N GLU A 59 7.15 -4.00 -6.79
CA GLU A 59 6.52 -4.80 -7.85
C GLU A 59 7.52 -5.29 -8.90
N MET A 60 8.47 -4.45 -9.30
CA MET A 60 9.53 -4.81 -10.25
C MET A 60 10.44 -5.91 -9.69
N VAL A 61 10.86 -5.78 -8.43
CA VAL A 61 11.71 -6.80 -7.78
C VAL A 61 10.94 -8.11 -7.59
N ALA A 62 9.65 -8.04 -7.23
CA ALA A 62 8.81 -9.24 -7.15
C ALA A 62 8.77 -9.98 -8.49
N LYS A 63 8.54 -9.26 -9.59
CA LYS A 63 8.54 -9.84 -10.94
C LYS A 63 9.86 -10.49 -11.30
N TYR A 64 10.99 -9.86 -10.95
CA TYR A 64 12.31 -10.43 -11.16
C TYR A 64 12.45 -11.81 -10.49
N TYR A 65 12.09 -11.92 -9.21
CA TYR A 65 12.15 -13.19 -8.51
C TYR A 65 11.10 -14.21 -9.00
N GLU A 66 9.92 -13.78 -9.45
CA GLU A 66 8.95 -14.65 -10.13
C GLU A 66 9.56 -15.27 -11.40
N ASP A 67 10.28 -14.47 -12.19
CA ASP A 67 10.96 -14.93 -13.40
C ASP A 67 12.12 -15.89 -13.07
N GLU A 68 12.93 -15.61 -12.04
CA GLU A 68 14.01 -16.51 -11.58
C GLU A 68 13.47 -17.82 -11.02
N ALA A 69 12.36 -17.77 -10.27
CA ALA A 69 11.67 -18.96 -9.78
C ALA A 69 11.20 -19.84 -10.95
N ARG A 70 10.61 -19.23 -12.00
CA ARG A 70 10.19 -19.96 -13.21
C ARG A 70 11.38 -20.60 -13.92
N LYS A 71 12.48 -19.88 -14.12
CA LYS A 71 13.71 -20.43 -14.73
C LYS A 71 14.23 -21.63 -13.94
N SER A 72 14.25 -21.53 -12.62
CA SER A 72 14.66 -22.64 -11.75
C SER A 72 13.73 -23.85 -11.88
N GLN A 73 12.41 -23.64 -11.98
CA GLN A 73 11.43 -24.72 -12.20
C GLN A 73 11.58 -25.37 -13.59
N GLU A 74 11.83 -24.58 -14.64
CA GLU A 74 12.14 -25.10 -15.97
C GLU A 74 13.40 -25.96 -15.94
N LYS A 75 14.44 -25.49 -15.23
CA LYS A 75 15.68 -26.26 -15.07
C LYS A 75 15.48 -27.57 -14.33
N VAL A 76 14.62 -27.59 -13.31
CA VAL A 76 14.23 -28.82 -12.62
C VAL A 76 13.63 -29.83 -13.59
N LYS A 77 12.71 -29.41 -14.47
CA LYS A 77 12.08 -30.31 -15.46
C LYS A 77 13.12 -30.91 -16.41
N GLU A 78 14.05 -30.10 -16.92
CA GLU A 78 15.14 -30.59 -17.77
C GLU A 78 16.01 -31.63 -17.06
N LEU A 79 16.39 -31.35 -15.80
CA LEU A 79 17.24 -32.23 -15.01
C LEU A 79 16.53 -33.53 -14.63
N GLU A 80 15.23 -33.48 -14.32
CA GLU A 80 14.42 -34.68 -14.06
C GLU A 80 14.32 -35.58 -15.31
N MET A 81 14.19 -34.99 -16.50
CA MET A 81 14.27 -35.75 -17.76
C MET A 81 15.65 -36.38 -17.98
N MET A 82 16.74 -35.64 -17.70
CA MET A 82 18.10 -36.19 -17.79
C MET A 82 18.33 -37.31 -16.79
N LEU A 83 17.85 -37.16 -15.55
CA LEU A 83 17.97 -38.17 -14.52
C LEU A 83 17.26 -39.46 -14.95
N ALA A 84 16.01 -39.36 -15.43
CA ALA A 84 15.27 -40.51 -15.93
C ALA A 84 16.03 -41.22 -17.07
N HIS A 85 16.69 -40.46 -17.96
CA HIS A 85 17.52 -41.04 -19.02
C HIS A 85 18.75 -41.77 -18.48
N TYR A 86 19.43 -41.21 -17.48
CA TYR A 86 20.58 -41.86 -16.84
C TYR A 86 20.19 -43.10 -16.03
N GLU A 87 18.99 -43.13 -15.45
CA GLU A 87 18.42 -44.29 -14.77
C GLU A 87 18.04 -45.39 -15.76
N GLU A 88 17.24 -45.07 -16.78
CA GLU A 88 16.75 -46.01 -17.79
C GLU A 88 17.90 -46.58 -18.64
N LYS A 89 18.86 -45.74 -19.03
CA LYS A 89 19.94 -46.11 -19.96
C LYS A 89 21.31 -46.11 -19.29
N SER A 90 21.37 -46.45 -18.00
CA SER A 90 22.61 -46.56 -17.23
C SER A 90 23.69 -47.41 -17.92
N TYR A 91 23.28 -48.46 -18.64
CA TYR A 91 24.17 -49.32 -19.44
C TYR A 91 24.98 -48.58 -20.51
N LEU A 92 24.51 -47.43 -21.02
CA LEU A 92 25.24 -46.61 -21.99
C LEU A 92 26.44 -45.87 -21.35
N TYR A 93 26.41 -45.67 -20.04
CA TYR A 93 27.39 -44.85 -19.31
C TYR A 93 28.35 -45.67 -18.44
N GLY A 94 28.09 -46.97 -18.29
CA GLY A 94 28.93 -47.89 -17.53
C GLY A 94 29.14 -47.41 -16.09
N LYS A 95 30.39 -47.41 -15.61
CA LYS A 95 30.73 -46.98 -14.24
C LYS A 95 30.36 -45.52 -13.93
N LYS A 96 30.25 -44.65 -14.94
CA LYS A 96 29.91 -43.23 -14.75
C LYS A 96 28.42 -42.99 -14.52
N ALA A 97 27.56 -43.99 -14.74
CA ALA A 97 26.11 -43.83 -14.60
C ALA A 97 25.73 -43.34 -13.20
N GLN A 98 26.33 -43.94 -12.16
CA GLN A 98 26.05 -43.59 -10.77
C GLN A 98 26.45 -42.14 -10.43
N ASP A 99 27.62 -41.70 -10.91
CA ASP A 99 28.09 -40.32 -10.70
C ASP A 99 27.17 -39.31 -11.41
N LEU A 100 26.73 -39.62 -12.63
CA LEU A 100 25.80 -38.79 -13.39
C LEU A 100 24.42 -38.68 -12.72
N GLN A 101 23.90 -39.79 -12.19
CA GLN A 101 22.64 -39.81 -11.43
C GLN A 101 22.76 -38.96 -10.17
N ALA A 102 23.77 -39.23 -9.33
CA ALA A 102 23.97 -38.51 -8.07
C ALA A 102 24.21 -37.00 -8.28
N HIS A 103 24.96 -36.63 -9.32
CA HIS A 103 25.17 -35.22 -9.67
C HIS A 103 23.87 -34.55 -10.12
N THR A 104 23.11 -35.19 -11.01
CA THR A 104 21.84 -34.66 -11.51
C THR A 104 20.82 -34.51 -10.39
N GLU A 105 20.70 -35.50 -9.51
CA GLU A 105 19.84 -35.41 -8.32
C GLU A 105 20.21 -34.23 -7.42
N ALA A 106 21.51 -33.99 -7.21
CA ALA A 106 21.98 -32.86 -6.42
C ALA A 106 21.60 -31.52 -7.09
N LEU A 107 21.71 -31.43 -8.42
CA LEU A 107 21.25 -30.26 -9.16
C LEU A 107 19.73 -30.08 -9.06
N VAL A 108 18.94 -31.15 -9.18
CA VAL A 108 17.47 -31.08 -9.01
C VAL A 108 17.12 -30.50 -7.64
N ARG A 109 17.75 -30.99 -6.57
CA ARG A 109 17.55 -30.44 -5.21
C ARG A 109 17.93 -28.96 -5.14
N LYS A 110 19.10 -28.60 -5.68
CA LYS A 110 19.59 -27.21 -5.69
C LYS A 110 18.59 -26.26 -6.37
N TYR A 111 18.11 -26.60 -7.56
CA TYR A 111 17.18 -25.74 -8.29
C TYR A 111 15.76 -25.74 -7.70
N LYS A 112 15.32 -26.84 -7.07
CA LYS A 112 14.07 -26.84 -6.28
C LYS A 112 14.15 -25.86 -5.10
N GLU A 113 15.27 -25.85 -4.38
CA GLU A 113 15.46 -24.90 -3.28
C GLU A 113 15.60 -23.45 -3.77
N ALA A 114 16.29 -23.22 -4.90
CA ALA A 114 16.35 -21.90 -5.54
C ALA A 114 14.94 -21.39 -5.91
N ALA A 115 14.14 -22.22 -6.60
CA ALA A 115 12.76 -21.85 -6.96
C ALA A 115 11.91 -21.49 -5.74
N LYS A 116 12.05 -22.22 -4.62
CA LYS A 116 11.35 -21.92 -3.37
C LYS A 116 11.82 -20.60 -2.75
N ALA A 117 13.13 -20.35 -2.73
CA ALA A 117 13.70 -19.11 -2.19
C ALA A 117 13.21 -17.90 -2.99
N ASP A 118 13.31 -17.95 -4.31
CA ASP A 118 12.86 -16.89 -5.21
C ASP A 118 11.35 -16.66 -5.08
N THR A 119 10.55 -17.72 -4.96
CA THR A 119 9.09 -17.59 -4.73
C THR A 119 8.78 -16.86 -3.42
N ARG A 120 9.54 -17.12 -2.35
CA ARG A 120 9.36 -16.44 -1.06
C ARG A 120 9.75 -14.96 -1.13
N GLU A 121 10.85 -14.66 -1.82
CA GLU A 121 11.31 -13.29 -2.00
C GLU A 121 10.32 -12.47 -2.83
N ALA A 122 9.83 -13.05 -3.94
CA ALA A 122 8.76 -12.46 -4.73
C ALA A 122 7.52 -12.15 -3.88
N ALA A 123 7.06 -13.12 -3.07
CA ALA A 123 5.89 -12.93 -2.21
C ALA A 123 6.09 -11.82 -1.17
N SER A 124 7.29 -11.73 -0.57
CA SER A 124 7.66 -10.66 0.36
C SER A 124 7.55 -9.28 -0.32
N HIS A 125 8.14 -9.13 -1.50
CA HIS A 125 8.06 -7.89 -2.26
C HIS A 125 6.62 -7.53 -2.70
N ARG A 126 5.80 -8.52 -3.08
CA ARG A 126 4.37 -8.31 -3.37
C ARG A 126 3.62 -7.80 -2.14
N GLN A 127 3.87 -8.38 -0.97
CA GLN A 127 3.22 -7.95 0.27
C GLN A 127 3.57 -6.50 0.62
N ILE A 128 4.84 -6.09 0.43
CA ILE A 128 5.26 -4.70 0.66
C ILE A 128 4.56 -3.76 -0.33
N ALA A 129 4.55 -4.09 -1.62
CA ALA A 129 3.86 -3.30 -2.63
C ALA A 129 2.36 -3.15 -2.34
N LEU A 130 1.68 -4.24 -1.93
CA LEU A 130 0.28 -4.21 -1.51
C LEU A 130 0.05 -3.30 -0.30
N THR A 131 0.93 -3.37 0.70
CA THR A 131 0.84 -2.53 1.91
C THR A 131 0.96 -1.05 1.56
N LEU A 132 1.90 -0.68 0.69
CA LEU A 132 2.07 0.70 0.21
C LEU A 132 0.87 1.16 -0.61
N LYS A 133 0.31 0.29 -1.46
CA LYS A 133 -0.90 0.58 -2.23
C LYS A 133 -2.12 0.81 -1.35
N GLU A 134 -2.30 0.00 -0.30
CA GLU A 134 -3.39 0.16 0.66
C GLU A 134 -3.27 1.44 1.50
N LYS A 135 -2.04 1.82 1.89
CA LYS A 135 -1.77 3.10 2.57
C LYS A 135 -2.19 4.29 1.70
N ASN A 136 -1.87 4.25 0.41
CA ASN A 136 -2.14 5.36 -0.52
C ASN A 136 -3.61 5.42 -1.01
N HIS A 137 -4.37 4.32 -0.94
CA HIS A 137 -5.74 4.23 -1.45
C HIS A 137 -6.73 3.60 -0.45
N PRO A 138 -7.03 4.28 0.68
CA PRO A 138 -7.91 3.74 1.72
C PRO A 138 -9.37 3.52 1.26
N ALA A 139 -9.82 4.18 0.18
CA ALA A 139 -11.21 4.09 -0.32
C ALA A 139 -11.63 2.69 -0.81
N SER A 140 -10.69 1.80 -1.13
CA SER A 140 -10.98 0.40 -1.48
C SER A 140 -11.46 -0.42 -0.28
N LYS A 141 -11.05 -0.04 0.94
CA LYS A 141 -11.40 -0.76 2.18
C LYS A 141 -12.89 -0.62 2.50
N THR A 142 -13.49 0.53 2.20
CA THR A 142 -14.92 0.81 2.46
C THR A 142 -15.85 0.05 1.50
N GLN A 143 -15.45 -0.17 0.23
CA GLN A 143 -16.23 -0.98 -0.70
C GLN A 143 -16.12 -2.48 -0.41
N LYS A 144 -14.96 -2.98 0.04
CA LYS A 144 -14.80 -4.40 0.38
C LYS A 144 -15.58 -4.79 1.65
N LEU A 145 -15.73 -3.86 2.60
CA LEU A 145 -16.51 -4.09 3.81
C LEU A 145 -18.03 -4.06 3.54
N SER A 146 -18.51 -3.16 2.67
CA SER A 146 -19.94 -3.11 2.29
C SER A 146 -20.38 -4.30 1.42
N ILE A 147 -19.48 -4.86 0.61
CA ILE A 147 -19.77 -6.06 -0.20
C ILE A 147 -19.91 -7.31 0.68
N VAL A 148 -19.11 -7.46 1.74
CA VAL A 148 -19.20 -8.60 2.67
C VAL A 148 -20.46 -8.52 3.55
N GLU A 149 -20.90 -7.31 3.91
CA GLU A 149 -22.12 -7.09 4.71
C GLU A 149 -23.41 -7.39 3.90
N SER A 150 -23.37 -7.23 2.58
CA SER A 150 -24.52 -7.49 1.69
C SER A 150 -24.85 -8.97 1.48
N TYR A 151 -23.92 -9.90 1.73
CA TYR A 151 -24.15 -11.35 1.56
C TYR A 151 -24.50 -12.07 2.87
N GLY A 152 -24.54 -11.38 4.01
CA GLY A 152 -24.80 -11.96 5.33
C GLY A 152 -26.26 -12.00 5.80
N SER A 153 -27.20 -11.38 5.07
CA SER A 153 -28.57 -11.15 5.57
C SER A 153 -29.70 -11.97 4.89
N THR A 154 -29.41 -12.97 4.04
CA THR A 154 -30.45 -13.76 3.35
C THR A 154 -30.50 -15.24 3.72
N VAL A 155 -30.03 -15.64 4.90
CA VAL A 155 -30.25 -17.01 5.39
C VAL A 155 -30.75 -17.02 6.83
N LEU A 156 -31.96 -16.51 7.07
CA LEU A 156 -32.94 -17.12 7.98
C LEU A 156 -34.28 -16.37 7.93
N SER A 157 -35.29 -16.91 7.24
CA SER A 157 -36.69 -16.62 7.57
C SER A 157 -37.56 -17.81 7.19
N LYS A 158 -37.93 -18.55 8.25
CA LYS A 158 -39.05 -19.49 8.45
C LYS A 158 -39.47 -20.43 7.32
#